data_AF-A0A371EDY2-F1
#
_entry.id   AF-A0A371EDY2-F1
#
_cell.length_a   1.000
_cell.length_b   1.000
_cell.length_c   1.000
_cell.angle_alpha   90.00
_cell.angle_beta   90.00
_cell.angle_gamma   90.00
#
_symmetry.space_group_name_H-M   'P 1'
#
loop_
_entity.id
_entity.type
_entity.pdbx_description
1 polymer ?
#
loop_
_entity_poly.entity_id
_entity_poly.type
_entity_poly.pdbx_seq_one_letter_code
_entity_poly.pdbx_strand_id
1 'polypeptide(L)'
;MLKNVSEAKFKHILLPIAASCVTKEQQEHVDFESFFTHTICHECCHGIGPHTITLPNGQKSTVRLELQEFYSALEEAKADIVGLWALRFLISQDLLSESLLKSMYVSFLAGCFRSVRFGLEEAHGKGQALQFNWLYEKGAFVWHSEGTVSVDFTKIEGAVESLSREILTIQARGDKEAADLLLQKYCVMTEPLKVALTKLENIQERILV
;
A
#
# COMPACT_ATOMS: atom_id res chain seq x y z
N MET A 1 -13.15 10.40 8.43
CA MET A 1 -11.72 10.77 8.34
C MET A 1 -11.34 11.74 9.44
N LEU A 2 -10.37 11.37 10.31
CA LEU A 2 -9.91 12.19 11.43
C LEU A 2 -8.68 13.01 11.02
N LYS A 3 -8.90 14.21 10.50
CA LYS A 3 -7.83 15.05 9.92
C LYS A 3 -6.74 15.38 10.93
N ASN A 4 -7.09 15.82 12.13
CA ASN A 4 -6.16 16.14 13.22
C ASN A 4 -5.25 14.95 13.60
N VAL A 5 -5.81 13.74 13.70
CA VAL A 5 -5.03 12.52 13.98
C VAL A 5 -4.10 12.21 12.80
N SER A 6 -4.55 12.43 11.58
CA SER A 6 -3.76 12.21 10.37
C SER A 6 -2.59 13.20 10.28
N GLU A 7 -2.81 14.48 10.57
CA GLU A 7 -1.77 15.52 10.62
C GLU A 7 -0.70 15.18 11.66
N ALA A 8 -1.14 14.74 12.84
CA ALA A 8 -0.23 14.33 13.90
C ALA A 8 0.60 13.11 13.44
N LYS A 9 -0.03 12.08 12.87
CA LYS A 9 0.65 10.88 12.35
C LYS A 9 1.65 11.25 11.25
N PHE A 10 1.26 12.13 10.35
CA PHE A 10 2.13 12.60 9.28
C PHE A 10 3.38 13.29 9.86
N LYS A 11 3.18 14.27 10.75
CA LYS A 11 4.26 15.08 11.31
C LYS A 11 5.22 14.27 12.19
N HIS A 12 4.69 13.45 13.09
CA HIS A 12 5.48 12.79 14.14
C HIS A 12 5.95 11.39 13.77
N ILE A 13 5.38 10.79 12.71
CA ILE A 13 5.70 9.41 12.32
C ILE A 13 6.14 9.36 10.85
N LEU A 14 5.31 9.82 9.91
CA LEU A 14 5.62 9.65 8.48
C LEU A 14 6.85 10.46 8.03
N LEU A 15 6.98 11.72 8.47
CA LEU A 15 8.13 12.56 8.11
C LEU A 15 9.48 12.00 8.64
N PRO A 16 9.62 11.61 9.92
CA PRO A 16 10.84 10.94 10.40
C PRO A 16 11.17 9.64 9.66
N ILE A 17 10.13 8.88 9.26
CA ILE A 17 10.30 7.66 8.46
C ILE A 17 10.86 8.01 7.07
N ALA A 18 10.23 8.98 6.39
CA ALA A 18 10.70 9.43 5.09
C ALA A 18 12.15 9.91 5.12
N ALA A 19 12.52 10.68 6.16
CA ALA A 19 13.89 11.16 6.35
C ALA A 19 14.92 10.02 6.46
N SER A 20 14.52 8.88 7.03
CA SER A 20 15.40 7.73 7.28
C SER A 20 15.44 6.71 6.13
N CYS A 21 14.32 6.55 5.44
CA CYS A 21 14.08 5.42 4.52
C CYS A 21 13.91 5.83 3.05
N VAL A 22 13.55 7.09 2.76
CA VAL A 22 13.38 7.58 1.39
C VAL A 22 14.65 8.31 0.95
N THR A 23 15.07 8.13 -0.31
CA THR A 23 16.23 8.85 -0.88
C THR A 23 16.06 10.35 -0.77
N LYS A 24 17.14 11.07 -0.46
CA LYS A 24 17.12 12.51 -0.16
C LYS A 24 16.44 13.35 -1.26
N GLU A 25 16.65 12.97 -2.52
CA GLU A 25 16.11 13.64 -3.72
C GLU A 25 14.60 13.51 -3.83
N GLN A 26 13.98 12.50 -3.21
CA GLN A 26 12.53 12.29 -3.26
C GLN A 26 11.81 12.71 -1.99
N GLN A 27 12.53 13.05 -0.90
CA GLN A 27 11.90 13.46 0.35
C GLN A 27 11.01 14.70 0.20
N GLU A 28 11.31 15.58 -0.75
CA GLU A 28 10.46 16.75 -1.07
C GLU A 28 9.07 16.38 -1.59
N HIS A 29 8.90 15.16 -2.10
CA HIS A 29 7.63 14.62 -2.56
C HIS A 29 6.80 13.98 -1.44
N VAL A 30 7.27 14.00 -0.18
CA VAL A 30 6.47 13.53 0.95
C VAL A 30 5.66 14.68 1.54
N ASP A 31 4.36 14.68 1.24
CA ASP A 31 3.43 15.73 1.66
C ASP A 31 2.15 15.17 2.33
N PHE A 32 1.52 16.02 3.15
CA PHE A 32 0.33 15.66 3.91
C PHE A 32 -0.92 15.48 3.05
N GLU A 33 -1.07 16.29 1.99
CA GLU A 33 -2.22 16.24 1.10
C GLU A 33 -2.29 14.88 0.41
N SER A 34 -1.17 14.39 -0.12
CA SER A 34 -1.01 13.08 -0.73
C SER A 34 -1.28 11.95 0.26
N PHE A 35 -0.72 12.01 1.47
CA PHE A 35 -0.98 11.04 2.53
C PHE A 35 -2.46 10.96 2.92
N PHE A 36 -3.09 12.12 3.10
CA PHE A 36 -4.49 12.22 3.50
C PHE A 36 -5.45 11.82 2.37
N THR A 37 -5.15 12.25 1.14
CA THR A 37 -5.95 11.94 -0.05
C THR A 37 -5.87 10.45 -0.40
N HIS A 38 -4.70 9.83 -0.27
CA HIS A 38 -4.57 8.37 -0.37
C HIS A 38 -5.40 7.66 0.70
N THR A 39 -5.38 8.13 1.95
CA THR A 39 -6.22 7.53 3.01
C THR A 39 -7.72 7.66 2.70
N ILE A 40 -8.18 8.80 2.18
CA ILE A 40 -9.58 8.94 1.72
C ILE A 40 -9.87 7.94 0.59
N CYS A 41 -8.97 7.86 -0.39
CA CYS A 41 -9.16 7.00 -1.54
C CYS A 41 -9.15 5.51 -1.16
N HIS A 42 -8.32 5.12 -0.19
CA HIS A 42 -8.32 3.79 0.44
C HIS A 42 -9.71 3.45 0.99
N GLU A 43 -10.31 4.32 1.80
CA GLU A 43 -11.65 4.11 2.36
C GLU A 43 -12.72 4.02 1.26
N CYS A 44 -12.61 4.82 0.19
CA CYS A 44 -13.48 4.70 -0.97
C CYS A 44 -13.29 3.36 -1.70
N CYS A 45 -12.05 2.91 -1.84
CA CYS A 45 -11.70 1.69 -2.56
C CYS A 45 -12.10 0.43 -1.80
N HIS A 46 -12.31 0.48 -0.47
CA HIS A 46 -13.03 -0.59 0.21
C HIS A 46 -14.39 -0.84 -0.43
N GLY A 47 -15.15 0.20 -0.78
CA GLY A 47 -16.46 0.07 -1.43
C GLY A 47 -16.43 -0.30 -2.92
N ILE A 48 -15.26 -0.45 -3.54
CA ILE A 48 -15.09 -0.68 -4.98
C ILE A 48 -14.45 -2.06 -5.22
N GLY A 49 -14.83 -2.70 -6.33
CA GLY A 49 -14.35 -4.03 -6.71
C GLY A 49 -15.28 -5.17 -6.27
N PRO A 50 -14.86 -6.43 -6.44
CA PRO A 50 -15.68 -7.60 -6.13
C PRO A 50 -16.03 -7.67 -4.64
N HIS A 51 -17.30 -7.89 -4.34
CA HIS A 51 -17.80 -8.10 -2.97
C HIS A 51 -18.72 -9.31 -2.94
N THR A 52 -19.82 -9.23 -3.70
CA THR A 52 -20.66 -10.37 -4.03
C THR A 52 -20.16 -10.96 -5.34
N ILE A 53 -19.91 -12.28 -5.35
CA ILE A 53 -19.33 -12.99 -6.49
C ILE A 53 -20.20 -14.19 -6.87
N THR A 54 -19.99 -14.68 -8.09
CA THR A 54 -20.60 -15.92 -8.58
C THR A 54 -19.48 -16.91 -8.81
N LEU A 55 -19.52 -18.02 -8.09
CA LEU A 55 -18.54 -19.09 -8.21
C LEU A 55 -18.67 -19.79 -9.57
N PRO A 56 -17.63 -20.53 -10.03
CA PRO A 56 -17.69 -21.26 -11.31
C PRO A 56 -18.87 -22.24 -11.43
N ASN A 57 -19.39 -22.75 -10.31
CA ASN A 57 -20.57 -23.62 -10.25
C ASN A 57 -21.92 -22.85 -10.33
N GLY A 58 -21.90 -21.52 -10.49
CA GLY A 58 -23.08 -20.66 -10.56
C GLY A 58 -23.62 -20.19 -9.19
N GLN A 59 -23.06 -20.67 -8.08
CA GLN A 59 -23.50 -20.28 -6.74
C GLN A 59 -23.10 -18.84 -6.41
N LYS A 60 -24.01 -18.08 -5.78
CA LYS A 60 -23.70 -16.76 -5.22
C LYS A 60 -22.97 -16.90 -3.89
N SER A 61 -21.91 -16.13 -3.72
CA SER A 61 -21.15 -16.02 -2.46
C SER A 61 -20.58 -14.61 -2.28
N THR A 62 -19.70 -14.43 -1.31
CA THR A 62 -18.95 -13.19 -1.09
C THR A 62 -17.45 -13.45 -1.04
N VAL A 63 -16.65 -12.47 -1.46
CA VAL A 63 -15.19 -12.54 -1.40
C VAL A 63 -14.70 -12.92 0.01
N ARG A 64 -15.32 -12.33 1.04
CA ARG A 64 -14.98 -12.62 2.44
C ARG A 64 -15.21 -14.08 2.83
N LEU A 65 -16.31 -14.68 2.38
CA LEU A 65 -16.62 -16.07 2.68
C LEU A 65 -15.66 -17.03 1.99
N GLU A 66 -15.26 -16.73 0.75
CA GLU A 66 -14.37 -17.61 -0.02
C GLU A 66 -12.91 -17.50 0.43
N LEU A 67 -12.41 -16.28 0.70
CA LEU A 67 -11.01 -16.07 1.05
C LEU A 67 -10.68 -16.32 2.54
N GLN A 68 -11.69 -16.31 3.41
CA GLN A 68 -11.58 -16.68 4.83
C GLN A 68 -10.44 -15.92 5.54
N GLU A 69 -9.46 -16.61 6.14
CA GLU A 69 -8.34 -16.03 6.88
C GLU A 69 -7.45 -15.09 6.05
N PHE A 70 -7.49 -15.20 4.73
CA PHE A 70 -6.71 -14.35 3.82
C PHE A 70 -7.45 -13.07 3.43
N TYR A 71 -8.76 -13.00 3.67
CA TYR A 71 -9.61 -11.88 3.24
C TYR A 71 -9.07 -10.54 3.74
N SER A 72 -8.84 -10.39 5.05
CA SER A 72 -8.51 -9.10 5.63
C SER A 72 -7.21 -8.54 5.08
N ALA A 73 -6.14 -9.34 5.01
CA ALA A 73 -4.87 -8.86 4.47
C ALA A 73 -4.97 -8.48 2.99
N LEU A 74 -5.71 -9.25 2.20
CA LEU A 74 -5.87 -9.00 0.78
C LEU A 74 -6.79 -7.79 0.50
N GLU A 75 -7.82 -7.59 1.32
CA GLU A 75 -8.75 -6.46 1.21
C GLU A 75 -8.09 -5.13 1.59
N GLU A 76 -7.25 -5.11 2.63
CA GLU A 76 -6.42 -3.94 2.96
C GLU A 76 -5.44 -3.62 1.82
N ALA A 77 -4.76 -4.65 1.28
CA ALA A 77 -3.88 -4.47 0.14
C ALA A 77 -4.62 -3.96 -1.11
N LYS A 78 -5.84 -4.45 -1.36
CA LYS A 78 -6.71 -3.97 -2.44
C LYS A 78 -7.02 -2.48 -2.26
N ALA A 79 -7.51 -2.09 -1.09
CA ALA A 79 -7.91 -0.71 -0.81
C ALA A 79 -6.74 0.26 -1.00
N ASP A 80 -5.55 -0.10 -0.52
CA ASP A 80 -4.33 0.69 -0.68
C ASP A 80 -3.89 0.83 -2.16
N ILE A 81 -3.71 -0.30 -2.87
CA ILE A 81 -3.12 -0.30 -4.23
C ILE A 81 -4.11 0.18 -5.29
N VAL A 82 -5.38 -0.20 -5.18
CA VAL A 82 -6.45 0.32 -6.04
C VAL A 82 -6.69 1.80 -5.72
N GLY A 83 -6.46 2.23 -4.48
CA GLY A 83 -6.44 3.65 -4.13
C GLY A 83 -5.41 4.43 -4.95
N LEU A 84 -4.17 3.94 -5.08
CA LEU A 84 -3.16 4.58 -5.93
C LEU A 84 -3.56 4.58 -7.42
N TRP A 85 -4.12 3.48 -7.92
CA TRP A 85 -4.62 3.41 -9.29
C TRP A 85 -5.75 4.41 -9.53
N ALA A 86 -6.70 4.52 -8.59
CA ALA A 86 -7.83 5.42 -8.67
C ALA A 86 -7.40 6.90 -8.59
N LEU A 87 -6.43 7.24 -7.74
CA LEU A 87 -5.86 8.59 -7.71
C LEU A 87 -5.23 8.95 -9.05
N ARG A 88 -4.42 8.04 -9.63
CA ARG A 88 -3.84 8.25 -10.96
C ARG A 88 -4.91 8.44 -12.03
N PHE A 89 -6.00 7.67 -11.97
CA PHE A 89 -7.15 7.82 -12.85
C PHE A 89 -7.81 9.19 -12.67
N LEU A 90 -8.10 9.62 -11.45
CA LEU A 90 -8.72 10.92 -11.18
C LEU A 90 -7.85 12.10 -11.65
N ILE A 91 -6.53 12.01 -11.49
CA ILE A 91 -5.58 12.99 -12.05
C ILE A 91 -5.68 13.01 -13.58
N SER A 92 -5.77 11.85 -14.24
CA SER A 92 -5.91 11.76 -15.71
C SER A 92 -7.19 12.36 -16.27
N GLN A 93 -8.21 12.53 -15.42
CA GLN A 93 -9.50 13.11 -15.76
C GLN A 93 -9.58 14.59 -15.34
N ASP A 94 -8.45 15.21 -14.97
CA ASP A 94 -8.38 16.59 -14.47
C ASP A 94 -9.24 16.86 -13.22
N LEU A 95 -9.61 15.79 -12.47
CA LEU A 95 -10.40 15.90 -11.24
C LEU A 95 -9.54 16.11 -9.99
N LEU A 96 -8.24 15.82 -10.08
CA LEU A 96 -7.22 16.08 -9.07
C LEU A 96 -5.98 16.69 -9.72
N SER A 97 -5.24 17.49 -8.95
CA SER A 97 -4.05 18.19 -9.45
C SER A 97 -2.94 17.21 -9.88
N GLU A 98 -2.29 17.48 -11.02
CA GLU A 98 -1.09 16.76 -11.46
C GLU A 98 0.07 16.85 -10.44
N SER A 99 0.09 17.89 -9.59
CA SER A 99 1.10 18.03 -8.54
C SER A 99 1.14 16.84 -7.57
N LEU A 100 0.02 16.10 -7.43
CA LEU A 100 -0.07 14.92 -6.57
C LEU A 100 0.60 13.67 -7.16
N LEU A 101 0.91 13.66 -8.46
CA LEU A 101 1.29 12.43 -9.17
C LEU A 101 2.55 11.79 -8.57
N LYS A 102 3.61 12.58 -8.35
CA LYS A 102 4.84 12.05 -7.74
C LYS A 102 4.66 11.84 -6.25
N SER A 103 4.03 12.78 -5.57
CA SER A 103 3.96 12.78 -4.12
C SER A 103 3.04 11.71 -3.56
N MET A 104 1.98 11.31 -4.25
CA MET A 104 1.16 10.16 -3.82
C MET A 104 1.99 8.87 -3.77
N TYR A 105 2.89 8.64 -4.74
CA TYR A 105 3.73 7.44 -4.74
C TYR A 105 4.83 7.48 -3.70
N VAL A 106 5.48 8.62 -3.51
CA VAL A 106 6.57 8.74 -2.54
C VAL A 106 6.04 8.77 -1.10
N SER A 107 4.94 9.48 -0.84
CA SER A 107 4.23 9.42 0.46
C SER A 107 3.73 8.01 0.76
N PHE A 108 3.25 7.28 -0.25
CA PHE A 108 2.85 5.87 -0.10
C PHE A 108 4.05 4.96 0.25
N LEU A 109 5.20 5.13 -0.42
CA LEU A 109 6.43 4.42 -0.09
C LEU A 109 6.83 4.62 1.39
N ALA A 110 6.82 5.87 1.88
CA ALA A 110 7.04 6.16 3.30
C ALA A 110 5.96 5.48 4.18
N GLY A 111 4.72 5.44 3.70
CA GLY A 111 3.59 4.77 4.34
C GLY A 111 3.78 3.26 4.51
N CYS A 112 4.40 2.58 3.53
CA CYS A 112 4.73 1.16 3.63
C CYS A 112 5.59 0.86 4.86
N PHE A 113 6.68 1.64 5.05
CA PHE A 113 7.55 1.49 6.21
C PHE A 113 6.85 1.84 7.53
N ARG A 114 5.89 2.77 7.52
CA ARG A 114 5.08 3.06 8.71
C ARG A 114 4.22 1.86 9.10
N SER A 115 3.49 1.28 8.16
CA SER A 115 2.51 0.25 8.46
C SER A 115 3.13 -1.12 8.71
N VAL A 116 4.25 -1.45 8.04
CA VAL A 116 4.95 -2.73 8.24
C VAL A 116 5.50 -2.89 9.67
N ARG A 117 5.74 -1.77 10.38
CA ARG A 117 6.13 -1.75 11.81
C ARG A 117 5.07 -2.32 12.74
N PHE A 118 3.80 -2.39 12.31
CA PHE A 118 2.76 -3.04 13.09
C PHE A 118 2.91 -4.57 13.13
N GLY A 119 3.84 -5.12 12.34
CA GLY A 119 4.15 -6.54 12.29
C GLY A 119 3.33 -7.28 11.24
N LEU A 120 3.83 -8.45 10.84
CA LEU A 120 3.18 -9.32 9.87
C LEU A 120 2.09 -10.20 10.47
N GLU A 121 1.74 -10.00 11.75
CA GLU A 121 0.56 -10.65 12.34
C GLU A 121 -0.72 -9.86 12.05
N GLU A 122 -0.60 -8.55 11.81
CA GLU A 122 -1.71 -7.65 11.51
C GLU A 122 -2.04 -7.63 10.01
N ALA A 123 -3.33 -7.58 9.67
CA ALA A 123 -3.80 -7.59 8.28
C ALA A 123 -3.20 -6.43 7.45
N HIS A 124 -3.18 -5.22 8.00
CA HIS A 124 -2.61 -4.05 7.32
C HIS A 124 -1.10 -4.20 7.14
N GLY A 125 -0.39 -4.73 8.13
CA GLY A 125 1.05 -4.99 8.04
C GLY A 125 1.39 -6.02 6.95
N LYS A 126 0.63 -7.12 6.89
CA LYS A 126 0.71 -8.13 5.81
C LYS A 126 0.46 -7.50 4.43
N GLY A 127 -0.64 -6.76 4.28
CA GLY A 127 -1.00 -6.11 3.02
C GLY A 127 0.05 -5.11 2.55
N GLN A 128 0.70 -4.40 3.47
CA GLN A 128 1.74 -3.43 3.16
C GLN A 128 3.08 -4.08 2.78
N ALA A 129 3.46 -5.18 3.44
CA ALA A 129 4.61 -5.98 3.00
C ALA A 129 4.39 -6.55 1.58
N LEU A 130 3.18 -7.04 1.30
CA LEU A 130 2.82 -7.53 -0.03
C LEU A 130 2.99 -6.44 -1.10
N GLN A 131 2.43 -5.26 -0.85
CA GLN A 131 2.50 -4.14 -1.79
C GLN A 131 3.93 -3.68 -2.01
N PHE A 132 4.70 -3.51 -0.93
CA PHE A 132 6.11 -3.12 -1.03
C PHE A 132 6.91 -4.14 -1.86
N ASN A 133 6.80 -5.43 -1.53
CA ASN A 133 7.59 -6.47 -2.17
C ASN A 133 7.20 -6.69 -3.63
N TRP A 134 5.92 -6.53 -3.98
CA TRP A 134 5.49 -6.54 -5.38
C TRP A 134 6.10 -5.37 -6.16
N LEU A 135 5.95 -4.14 -5.67
CA LEU A 135 6.49 -2.95 -6.32
C LEU A 135 8.03 -3.01 -6.41
N TYR A 136 8.69 -3.58 -5.41
CA TYR A 136 10.12 -3.86 -5.43
C TYR A 136 10.51 -4.91 -6.49
N GLU A 137 9.80 -6.04 -6.57
CA GLU A 137 10.05 -7.07 -7.61
C GLU A 137 9.88 -6.51 -9.03
N LYS A 138 8.89 -5.61 -9.23
CA LYS A 138 8.67 -4.94 -10.52
C LYS A 138 9.64 -3.80 -10.80
N GLY A 139 10.58 -3.51 -9.88
CA GLY A 139 11.56 -2.43 -9.99
C GLY A 139 10.96 -1.03 -9.88
N ALA A 140 9.72 -0.92 -9.41
CA ALA A 140 9.05 0.35 -9.14
C ALA A 140 9.51 0.97 -7.81
N PHE A 141 9.82 0.12 -6.82
CA PHE A 141 10.62 0.52 -5.67
C PHE A 141 12.07 0.05 -5.89
N VAL A 142 13.02 0.95 -5.69
CA VAL A 142 14.44 0.70 -5.92
C VAL A 142 15.17 0.86 -4.59
N TRP A 143 15.77 -0.23 -4.11
CA TRP A 143 16.60 -0.23 -2.92
C TRP A 143 18.04 0.16 -3.27
N HIS A 144 18.61 1.08 -2.51
CA HIS A 144 19.96 1.60 -2.73
C HIS A 144 20.92 1.14 -1.64
N SER A 145 22.22 1.14 -1.96
CA SER A 145 23.28 0.67 -1.06
C SER A 145 23.37 1.40 0.29
N GLU A 146 22.76 2.59 0.40
CA GLU A 146 22.67 3.39 1.64
C GLU A 146 21.48 2.98 2.54
N GLY A 147 20.76 1.92 2.15
CA GLY A 147 19.59 1.42 2.87
C GLY A 147 18.36 2.34 2.74
N THR A 148 18.34 3.20 1.73
CA THR A 148 17.18 4.03 1.35
C THR A 148 16.49 3.43 0.14
N VAL A 149 15.23 3.80 -0.07
CA VAL A 149 14.40 3.34 -1.19
C VAL A 149 13.86 4.56 -1.94
N SER A 150 13.80 4.45 -3.26
CA SER A 150 13.18 5.45 -4.13
C SER A 150 12.08 4.82 -4.98
N VAL A 151 11.20 5.67 -5.51
CA VAL A 151 10.23 5.32 -6.55
C VAL A 151 10.85 5.50 -7.94
N ASP A 152 10.82 4.48 -8.78
CA ASP A 152 11.05 4.60 -10.22
C ASP A 152 9.73 5.03 -10.89
N PHE A 153 9.62 6.33 -11.17
CA PHE A 153 8.42 6.92 -11.77
C PHE A 153 8.08 6.37 -13.16
N THR A 154 9.03 5.73 -13.86
CA THR A 154 8.78 5.13 -15.17
C THR A 154 8.10 3.76 -15.08
N LYS A 155 8.14 3.12 -13.90
CA LYS A 155 7.60 1.77 -13.67
C LYS A 155 6.45 1.71 -12.69
N ILE A 156 6.31 2.72 -11.83
CA ILE A 156 5.35 2.68 -10.71
C ILE A 156 3.90 2.51 -11.17
N GLU A 157 3.46 3.18 -12.24
CA GLU A 157 2.08 3.07 -12.73
C GLU A 157 1.75 1.64 -13.16
N GLY A 158 2.62 1.02 -13.97
CA GLY A 158 2.43 -0.36 -14.43
C GLY A 158 2.51 -1.37 -13.29
N ALA A 159 3.39 -1.15 -12.31
CA ALA A 159 3.50 -2.03 -11.14
C ALA A 159 2.23 -1.95 -10.26
N VAL A 160 1.72 -0.75 -10.01
CA VAL A 160 0.44 -0.52 -9.29
C VAL A 160 -0.71 -1.20 -10.03
N GLU A 161 -0.86 -0.95 -11.33
CA GLU A 161 -1.92 -1.55 -12.13
C GLU A 161 -1.86 -3.10 -12.10
N SER A 162 -0.66 -3.66 -12.23
CA SER A 162 -0.49 -5.11 -12.23
C SER A 162 -0.90 -5.76 -10.91
N LEU A 163 -0.59 -5.14 -9.77
CA LEU A 163 -1.00 -5.66 -8.46
C LEU A 163 -2.50 -5.46 -8.23
N SER A 164 -3.06 -4.30 -8.59
CA SER A 164 -4.51 -4.06 -8.53
C SER A 164 -5.26 -5.14 -9.30
N ARG A 165 -4.83 -5.46 -10.52
CA ARG A 165 -5.43 -6.49 -11.36
C ARG A 165 -5.33 -7.88 -10.74
N GLU A 166 -4.18 -8.24 -10.20
CA GLU A 166 -3.95 -9.53 -9.55
C GLU A 166 -4.93 -9.73 -8.38
N ILE A 167 -4.95 -8.78 -7.45
CA ILE A 167 -5.81 -8.84 -6.26
C ILE A 167 -7.29 -8.88 -6.64
N LEU A 168 -7.73 -7.98 -7.53
CA LEU A 168 -9.13 -7.94 -7.97
C LEU A 168 -9.55 -9.23 -8.70
N THR A 169 -8.64 -9.87 -9.44
CA THR A 169 -8.92 -11.14 -10.12
C THR A 169 -9.09 -12.29 -9.13
N ILE A 170 -8.20 -12.38 -8.14
CA ILE A 170 -8.30 -13.36 -7.05
C ILE A 170 -9.63 -13.20 -6.31
N GLN A 171 -9.97 -11.97 -5.92
CA GLN A 171 -11.21 -11.65 -5.25
C GLN A 171 -12.44 -11.99 -6.12
N ALA A 172 -12.44 -11.62 -7.40
CA ALA A 172 -13.56 -11.90 -8.32
C ALA A 172 -13.84 -13.39 -8.48
N ARG A 173 -12.80 -14.23 -8.40
CA ARG A 173 -12.91 -15.69 -8.50
C ARG A 173 -13.23 -16.37 -7.17
N GLY A 174 -13.03 -15.69 -6.04
CA GLY A 174 -13.04 -16.33 -4.72
C GLY A 174 -11.90 -17.33 -4.57
N ASP A 175 -10.75 -17.07 -5.19
CA ASP A 175 -9.66 -18.03 -5.30
C ASP A 175 -8.78 -18.02 -4.04
N LYS A 176 -9.17 -18.82 -3.04
CA LYS A 176 -8.47 -18.89 -1.75
C LYS A 176 -7.03 -19.38 -1.89
N GLU A 177 -6.78 -20.33 -2.79
CA GLU A 177 -5.44 -20.88 -3.01
C GLU A 177 -4.51 -19.84 -3.63
N ALA A 178 -4.98 -19.09 -4.64
CA ALA A 178 -4.21 -17.99 -5.21
C ALA A 178 -3.94 -16.88 -4.18
N ALA A 179 -4.90 -16.57 -3.31
CA ALA A 179 -4.70 -15.63 -2.20
C ALA A 179 -3.59 -16.11 -1.24
N ASP A 180 -3.61 -17.38 -0.85
CA ASP A 180 -2.57 -17.97 0.01
C ASP A 180 -1.19 -17.88 -0.63
N LEU A 181 -1.05 -18.32 -1.89
CA LEU A 181 0.22 -18.27 -2.62
C LEU A 181 0.76 -16.84 -2.76
N LEU A 182 -0.10 -15.87 -3.03
CA LEU A 182 0.28 -14.46 -3.14
C LEU A 182 0.80 -13.93 -1.79
N LEU A 183 0.07 -14.21 -0.70
CA LEU A 183 0.45 -13.77 0.64
C LEU A 183 1.73 -14.48 1.11
N GLN A 184 1.88 -15.79 0.90
CA GLN A 184 3.10 -16.52 1.26
C GLN A 184 4.33 -15.97 0.53
N LYS A 185 4.19 -15.61 -0.75
CA LYS A 185 5.29 -15.07 -1.55
C LYS A 185 5.69 -13.66 -1.10
N TYR A 186 4.73 -12.78 -0.85
CA TYR A 186 5.02 -11.35 -0.69
C TYR A 186 4.78 -10.78 0.73
N CYS A 187 4.08 -11.45 1.64
CA CYS A 187 3.96 -11.03 3.04
C CYS A 187 5.16 -11.50 3.86
N VAL A 188 6.37 -11.12 3.44
CA VAL A 188 7.62 -11.50 4.08
C VAL A 188 8.48 -10.27 4.37
N MET A 189 9.24 -10.31 5.46
CA MET A 189 10.24 -9.29 5.77
C MET A 189 11.47 -9.48 4.87
N THR A 190 11.44 -8.87 3.69
CA THR A 190 12.59 -8.79 2.79
C THR A 190 13.70 -7.92 3.39
N GLU A 191 14.90 -8.02 2.85
CA GLU A 191 16.05 -7.28 3.37
C GLU A 191 15.84 -5.75 3.40
N PRO A 192 15.27 -5.10 2.36
CA PRO A 192 14.97 -3.67 2.43
C PRO A 192 14.01 -3.31 3.58
N LEU A 193 13.01 -4.14 3.86
CA LEU A 193 12.06 -3.93 4.96
C LEU A 193 12.74 -4.13 6.32
N LYS A 194 13.58 -5.16 6.49
CA LYS A 194 14.34 -5.38 7.72
C LYS A 194 15.27 -4.21 8.03
N VAL A 195 16.03 -3.76 7.05
CA VAL A 195 16.95 -2.60 7.19
C VAL A 195 16.16 -1.35 7.54
N ALA A 196 15.00 -1.13 6.91
CA ALA A 196 14.13 -0.02 7.27
C ALA A 196 13.66 -0.14 8.72
N LEU A 197 13.17 -1.30 9.18
CA LEU A 197 12.74 -1.47 10.57
C LEU A 197 13.85 -1.16 11.58
N THR A 198 15.07 -1.63 11.35
CA THR A 198 16.23 -1.32 12.22
C THR A 198 16.51 0.18 12.29
N LYS A 199 16.41 0.90 11.17
CA LYS A 199 16.57 2.37 11.17
C LYS A 199 15.48 3.10 11.95
N LEU A 200 14.30 2.49 12.09
CA LEU A 200 13.10 3.10 12.66
C LEU A 200 12.86 2.74 14.14
N GLU A 201 13.74 1.96 14.77
CA GLU A 201 13.62 1.53 16.18
C GLU A 201 13.41 2.69 17.16
N ASN A 202 14.03 3.85 16.89
CA ASN A 202 13.96 5.03 17.75
C ASN A 202 12.86 6.04 17.35
N ILE A 203 12.06 5.74 16.32
CA ILE A 203 10.95 6.60 15.89
C ILE A 203 9.68 6.10 16.56
N GLN A 204 8.75 6.98 16.91
CA GLN A 204 7.49 6.58 17.55
C GLN A 204 6.62 5.74 16.59
N GLU A 205 6.01 4.64 17.07
CA GLU A 205 5.12 3.79 16.25
C GLU A 205 3.69 4.32 16.12
N ARG A 206 3.17 4.93 17.20
CA ARG A 206 1.77 5.38 17.31
C ARG A 206 1.68 6.64 18.15
N ILE A 207 0.69 7.47 17.85
CA ILE A 207 0.36 8.64 18.67
C ILE A 207 -0.55 8.19 19.81
N LEU A 208 -0.18 8.57 21.03
CA LEU A 208 -1.07 8.46 22.18
C LEU A 208 -2.03 9.65 22.12
N VAL A 209 -3.30 9.38 21.88
CA VAL A 209 -4.39 10.36 21.87
C VAL A 209 -5.19 10.20 23.15
#